data_AF-A0AAV5MDX9-F1
#
_entry.id   AF-A0AAV5MDX9-F1
#
_cell.length_a   1.000
_cell.length_b   1.000
_cell.length_c   1.000
_cell.angle_alpha   90.00
_cell.angle_beta   90.00
_cell.angle_gamma   90.00
#
_symmetry.space_group_name_H-M   'P 1'
#
loop_
_entity.id
_entity.type
_entity.pdbx_description
1 polymer ?
#
loop_
_entity_poly.entity_id
_entity_poly.type
_entity_poly.pdbx_seq_one_letter_code
_entity_poly.pdbx_strand_id
1 'polypeptide(L)'
;MLRRRNLASLVAAEAQKEASMAANLVKCLSLFADIRSTATSENPHLSLTKFFTLQQLIDQPNAAKTLKDKSVLASPHPSAPDTEKSNKKKGLIQDKSTLNSPKLMELSGTDKVEWAKGDGPKEIKELREILLDETRNWFLKFLEAALDAGFQIGPQEKKGKGTAGRTMEPDNHIAVKLSQLKLANEWLDKLRSTMSSDNNGLVQTAERLKQKVYACLLCHVDSAASALENRSDRI
;
A
#
# COMPACT_ATOMS: atom_id res chain seq x y z
N MET A 1 -0.03 12.57 43.24
CA MET A 1 0.88 11.64 42.49
C MET A 1 0.17 10.91 41.35
N LEU A 2 -0.93 10.18 41.57
CA LEU A 2 -1.63 9.41 40.51
C LEU A 2 -2.03 10.23 39.27
N ARG A 3 -2.60 11.43 39.43
CA ARG A 3 -3.03 12.28 38.30
C ARG A 3 -1.88 12.67 37.36
N ARG A 4 -0.71 13.01 37.92
CA ARG A 4 0.49 13.35 37.13
C ARG A 4 1.02 12.12 36.37
N ARG A 5 0.98 10.94 36.99
CA ARG A 5 1.39 9.68 36.34
C ARG A 5 0.48 9.30 35.17
N ASN A 6 -0.83 9.46 35.31
CA ASN A 6 -1.79 9.19 34.23
C ASN A 6 -1.59 10.14 33.05
N LEU A 7 -1.36 11.43 33.32
CA LEU A 7 -1.07 12.43 32.30
C LEU A 7 0.23 12.11 31.54
N ALA A 8 1.31 11.80 32.28
CA ALA A 8 2.58 11.43 31.68
C ALA A 8 2.46 10.16 30.80
N SER A 9 1.67 9.17 31.24
CA SER A 9 1.41 7.96 30.44
C SER A 9 0.65 8.26 29.15
N LEU A 10 -0.30 9.19 29.17
CA LEU A 10 -1.07 9.58 27.98
C LEU A 10 -0.17 10.27 26.96
N VAL A 11 0.63 11.24 27.42
CA VAL A 11 1.58 11.99 26.58
C VAL A 11 2.63 11.04 25.98
N ALA A 12 3.15 10.09 26.75
CA ALA A 12 4.10 9.11 26.25
C ALA A 12 3.49 8.22 25.14
N ALA A 13 2.23 7.80 25.29
CA ALA A 13 1.53 7.00 24.29
C ALA A 13 1.29 7.79 22.99
N GLU A 14 0.94 9.08 23.11
CA GLU A 14 0.76 9.98 21.97
C GLU A 14 2.07 10.21 21.22
N ALA A 15 3.15 10.53 21.93
CA ALA A 15 4.48 10.70 21.35
C ALA A 15 4.99 9.41 20.68
N GLN A 16 4.75 8.24 21.28
CA GLN A 16 5.11 6.95 20.67
C GLN A 16 4.32 6.70 19.37
N LYS A 17 3.03 7.05 19.35
CA LYS A 17 2.21 6.95 18.14
C LYS A 17 2.77 7.87 17.06
N GLU A 18 3.01 9.13 17.38
CA GLU A 18 3.57 10.12 16.45
C GLU A 18 4.92 9.66 15.87
N ALA A 19 5.85 9.23 16.72
CA ALA A 19 7.14 8.70 16.30
C ALA A 19 7.00 7.49 15.36
N SER A 20 6.03 6.61 15.61
CA SER A 20 5.74 5.47 14.72
C SER A 20 5.21 5.93 13.36
N MET A 21 4.34 6.94 13.32
CA MET A 21 3.83 7.51 12.07
C MET A 21 4.96 8.17 11.27
N ALA A 22 5.84 8.93 11.93
CA ALA A 22 7.01 9.55 11.32
C ALA A 22 7.99 8.50 10.78
N ALA A 23 8.29 7.44 11.56
CA ALA A 23 9.18 6.37 11.13
C ALA A 23 8.64 5.61 9.90
N ASN A 24 7.33 5.36 9.85
CA ASN A 24 6.69 4.77 8.68
C ASN A 24 6.84 5.68 7.45
N LEU A 25 6.65 6.99 7.62
CA LEU A 25 6.79 7.95 6.54
C LEU A 25 8.23 8.03 6.01
N VAL A 26 9.23 8.04 6.89
CA VAL A 26 10.65 7.99 6.52
C VAL A 26 10.97 6.72 5.72
N LYS A 27 10.41 5.57 6.13
CA LYS A 27 10.55 4.32 5.37
C LYS A 27 9.95 4.42 3.97
N CYS A 28 8.77 5.02 3.84
CA CYS A 28 8.12 5.25 2.55
C CYS A 28 8.95 6.18 1.66
N LEU A 29 9.49 7.27 2.22
CA LEU A 29 10.37 8.20 1.51
C LEU A 29 11.65 7.51 1.02
N SER A 30 12.28 6.70 1.87
CA SER A 30 13.47 5.94 1.51
C SER A 30 13.20 4.95 0.38
N LEU A 31 12.08 4.22 0.43
CA LEU A 31 11.69 3.30 -0.63
C LEU A 31 11.38 4.05 -1.93
N PHE A 32 10.72 5.21 -1.85
CA PHE A 32 10.47 6.04 -3.03
C PHE A 32 11.76 6.55 -3.66
N ALA A 33 12.73 7.00 -2.86
CA ALA A 33 14.04 7.42 -3.36
C ALA A 33 14.79 6.27 -4.06
N ASP A 34 14.76 5.06 -3.48
CA ASP A 34 15.33 3.86 -4.10
C ASP A 34 14.65 3.53 -5.44
N ILE A 35 13.31 3.58 -5.49
CA ILE A 35 12.55 3.37 -6.72
C ILE A 35 12.99 4.38 -7.78
N ARG A 36 13.04 5.67 -7.46
CA ARG A 36 13.45 6.70 -8.43
C ARG A 36 14.88 6.53 -8.93
N SER A 37 15.77 6.00 -8.10
CA SER A 37 17.18 5.79 -8.45
C SER A 37 17.40 4.53 -9.28
N THR A 38 16.56 3.50 -9.09
CA THR A 38 16.70 2.19 -9.74
C THR A 38 15.74 1.96 -10.90
N ALA A 39 14.74 2.81 -11.08
CA ALA A 39 13.72 2.61 -12.10
C ALA A 39 14.27 2.80 -13.51
N THR A 40 14.15 1.75 -14.32
CA THR A 40 14.41 1.79 -15.77
C THR A 40 13.12 1.48 -16.53
N SER A 41 12.89 2.21 -17.63
CA SER A 41 11.74 1.97 -18.51
C SER A 41 11.91 0.72 -19.38
N GLU A 42 13.14 0.27 -19.60
CA GLU A 42 13.49 -0.92 -20.39
C GLU A 42 13.17 -2.23 -19.65
N ASN A 43 13.29 -2.24 -18.32
CA ASN A 43 12.90 -3.37 -17.48
C ASN A 43 11.93 -2.90 -16.39
N PRO A 44 10.65 -2.66 -16.75
CA PRO A 44 9.71 -2.04 -15.83
C PRO A 44 9.27 -2.95 -14.69
N HIS A 45 9.59 -4.25 -14.76
CA HIS A 45 9.10 -5.26 -13.85
C HIS A 45 9.45 -4.96 -12.39
N LEU A 46 10.72 -4.67 -12.11
CA LEU A 46 11.19 -4.43 -10.75
C LEU A 46 10.58 -3.13 -10.18
N SER A 47 10.52 -2.08 -10.99
CA SER A 47 9.96 -0.78 -10.63
C SER A 47 8.47 -0.89 -10.29
N LEU A 48 7.70 -1.64 -11.07
CA LEU A 48 6.28 -1.90 -10.83
C LEU A 48 6.05 -2.61 -9.50
N THR A 49 6.79 -3.69 -9.23
CA THR A 49 6.67 -4.43 -7.97
C THR A 49 7.03 -3.57 -6.77
N LYS A 50 8.12 -2.81 -6.84
CA LYS A 50 8.52 -1.88 -5.75
C LYS A 50 7.47 -0.79 -5.54
N PHE A 51 6.92 -0.22 -6.62
CA PHE A 51 5.86 0.78 -6.56
C PHE A 51 4.61 0.25 -5.84
N PHE A 52 4.11 -0.93 -6.22
CA PHE A 52 2.92 -1.49 -5.57
C PHE A 52 3.16 -1.81 -4.09
N THR A 53 4.38 -2.23 -3.74
CA THR A 53 4.80 -2.42 -2.35
C THR A 53 4.76 -1.10 -1.58
N LEU A 54 5.29 -0.02 -2.16
CA LEU A 54 5.25 1.33 -1.58
C LEU A 54 3.80 1.81 -1.40
N GLN A 55 2.95 1.65 -2.42
CA GLN A 55 1.55 2.04 -2.33
C GLN A 55 0.83 1.31 -1.21
N GLN A 56 1.06 -0.01 -1.06
CA GLN A 56 0.50 -0.77 0.04
C GLN A 56 0.98 -0.27 1.40
N LEU A 57 2.26 0.11 1.53
CA LEU A 57 2.81 0.68 2.77
C LEU A 57 2.24 2.05 3.11
N ILE A 58 2.00 2.90 2.11
CA ILE A 58 1.39 4.22 2.29
C ILE A 58 -0.10 4.07 2.65
N ASP A 59 -0.80 3.12 2.02
CA ASP A 59 -2.22 2.82 2.26
C ASP A 59 -2.45 2.09 3.60
N GLN A 60 -1.41 1.53 4.26
CA GLN A 60 -1.57 0.88 5.57
C GLN A 60 -1.94 1.91 6.65
N PRO A 61 -3.11 1.78 7.32
CA PRO A 61 -3.43 2.57 8.49
C PRO A 61 -2.70 1.99 9.71
N ASN A 62 -1.39 2.26 9.83
CA ASN A 62 -0.53 1.99 11.00
C ASN A 62 -1.02 0.85 11.92
N ALA A 63 -1.21 -0.36 11.38
CA ALA A 63 -1.37 -1.53 12.20
C ALA A 63 0.03 -1.88 12.70
N ALA A 64 0.27 -1.67 13.99
CA ALA A 64 1.42 -2.24 14.68
C ALA A 64 1.39 -3.76 14.53
N LYS A 65 1.93 -4.29 13.43
CA LYS A 65 2.32 -5.69 13.32
C LYS A 65 3.82 -5.71 13.52
N THR A 66 4.19 -5.92 14.78
CA THR A 66 5.42 -6.61 15.15
C THR A 66 5.67 -7.75 14.16
N LEU A 67 6.90 -7.81 13.61
CA LEU A 67 7.43 -9.04 13.04
C LEU A 67 7.28 -10.12 14.12
N LYS A 68 6.34 -11.05 13.93
CA LYS A 68 6.44 -12.34 14.59
C LYS A 68 7.20 -13.26 13.66
N ASP A 69 8.36 -13.63 14.19
CA ASP A 69 9.26 -14.64 13.71
C ASP A 69 8.54 -15.96 13.42
N LYS A 70 9.12 -16.71 12.49
CA LYS A 70 8.62 -18.01 12.06
C LYS A 70 8.58 -18.98 13.25
N SER A 71 7.42 -19.58 13.52
CA SER A 71 7.39 -20.97 13.94
C SER A 71 6.08 -21.64 13.55
N VAL A 72 6.26 -22.87 13.14
CA VAL A 72 5.37 -23.79 12.46
C VAL A 72 4.65 -24.69 13.48
N LEU A 73 3.47 -25.18 13.08
CA LEU A 73 2.72 -26.38 13.53
C LEU A 73 1.99 -26.41 14.89
N ALA A 74 0.65 -26.52 14.75
CA ALA A 74 -0.18 -27.67 15.16
C ALA A 74 -1.13 -27.55 16.39
N SER A 75 -2.41 -27.76 16.03
CA SER A 75 -3.50 -28.48 16.71
C SER A 75 -4.46 -27.74 17.67
N PRO A 76 -5.79 -27.93 17.51
CA PRO A 76 -6.84 -27.39 18.38
C PRO A 76 -7.24 -28.37 19.48
N HIS A 77 -7.42 -27.88 20.71
CA HIS A 77 -8.24 -28.53 21.72
C HIS A 77 -8.87 -27.49 22.67
N PRO A 78 -10.19 -27.49 22.86
CA PRO A 78 -10.86 -26.71 23.90
C PRO A 78 -11.15 -27.58 25.13
N SER A 79 -10.89 -27.04 26.31
CA SER A 79 -11.44 -27.55 27.58
C SER A 79 -11.54 -26.43 28.62
N ALA A 80 -12.78 -26.05 28.93
CA ALA A 80 -13.23 -25.68 30.29
C ALA A 80 -13.54 -27.00 31.05
N PRO A 81 -13.83 -27.06 32.38
CA PRO A 81 -14.50 -26.12 33.30
C PRO A 81 -13.72 -25.95 34.64
N ASP A 82 -14.12 -25.23 35.70
CA ASP A 82 -15.25 -25.46 36.63
C ASP A 82 -15.19 -24.40 37.77
N THR A 83 -16.28 -23.66 38.05
CA THR A 83 -17.19 -23.73 39.22
C THR A 83 -16.73 -23.16 40.57
N GLU A 84 -17.54 -22.24 41.13
CA GLU A 84 -18.15 -22.24 42.50
C GLU A 84 -18.64 -20.80 42.86
N LYS A 85 -19.93 -20.50 42.68
CA LYS A 85 -21.03 -20.46 43.68
C LYS A 85 -20.78 -19.59 44.94
N SER A 86 -21.57 -18.52 45.11
CA SER A 86 -22.32 -18.27 46.38
C SER A 86 -23.32 -17.09 46.29
N ASN A 87 -24.61 -17.45 46.43
CA ASN A 87 -25.72 -16.77 47.10
C ASN A 87 -26.47 -15.54 46.54
N LYS A 88 -27.79 -15.64 46.77
CA LYS A 88 -28.97 -14.95 46.21
C LYS A 88 -29.46 -13.85 47.16
N LYS A 89 -29.97 -12.74 46.58
CA LYS A 89 -31.17 -11.91 46.95
C LYS A 89 -31.29 -11.36 48.39
N LYS A 90 -31.89 -10.20 48.70
CA LYS A 90 -32.69 -9.18 48.00
C LYS A 90 -32.71 -7.95 48.93
N GLY A 91 -32.58 -6.75 48.41
CA GLY A 91 -32.78 -5.51 49.18
C GLY A 91 -32.97 -4.33 48.22
N LEU A 92 -34.22 -4.11 47.84
CA LEU A 92 -34.69 -2.96 47.07
C LEU A 92 -34.84 -1.77 48.02
N ILE A 93 -34.06 -0.70 47.84
CA ILE A 93 -34.51 0.67 48.12
C ILE A 93 -33.93 1.57 47.02
N GLN A 94 -34.85 2.20 46.29
CA GLN A 94 -34.60 3.31 45.40
C GLN A 94 -34.04 4.47 46.22
N ASP A 95 -32.91 5.04 45.82
CA ASP A 95 -32.69 6.42 46.14
C ASP A 95 -32.07 7.19 44.97
N LYS A 96 -32.69 8.33 44.73
CA LYS A 96 -32.52 9.23 43.61
C LYS A 96 -31.34 10.13 43.92
N SER A 97 -30.21 9.93 43.25
CA SER A 97 -29.12 10.90 43.31
C SER A 97 -28.47 11.09 41.94
N THR A 98 -28.71 12.27 41.39
CA THR A 98 -28.07 12.84 40.22
C THR A 98 -26.56 12.88 40.45
N LEU A 99 -25.82 11.90 39.92
CA LEU A 99 -24.36 11.97 39.90
C LEU A 99 -23.94 12.97 38.82
N ASN A 100 -23.87 14.24 39.23
CA ASN A 100 -23.15 15.26 38.50
C ASN A 100 -21.72 14.77 38.29
N SER A 101 -21.35 14.68 37.01
CA SER A 101 -19.97 14.58 36.53
C SER A 101 -19.07 15.52 37.34
N PRO A 102 -17.92 15.07 37.87
CA PRO A 102 -16.95 16.01 38.40
C PRO A 102 -16.40 16.80 37.22
N LYS A 103 -16.97 18.00 37.08
CA LYS A 103 -16.53 19.12 36.25
C LYS A 103 -15.02 19.07 36.09
N LEU A 104 -14.60 18.84 34.84
CA LEU A 104 -13.31 19.20 34.30
C LEU A 104 -13.01 20.63 34.74
N MET A 105 -12.21 20.76 35.80
CA MET A 105 -11.67 22.04 36.22
C MET A 105 -10.64 22.42 35.16
N GLU A 106 -11.01 23.42 34.36
CA GLU A 106 -10.09 24.22 33.56
C GLU A 106 -8.82 24.48 34.38
N LEU A 107 -7.72 23.89 33.95
CA LEU A 107 -6.40 24.34 34.35
C LEU A 107 -6.04 25.48 33.41
N SER A 108 -5.97 26.67 34.01
CA SER A 108 -5.39 27.90 33.46
C SER A 108 -4.15 27.60 32.60
N GLY A 109 -4.13 28.21 31.42
CA GLY A 109 -3.26 27.90 30.29
C GLY A 109 -1.78 28.28 30.44
N THR A 110 -1.15 28.03 31.60
CA THR A 110 0.28 28.36 31.83
C THR A 110 1.14 27.21 32.35
N ASP A 111 0.58 26.04 32.68
CA ASP A 111 1.35 24.82 33.03
C ASP A 111 1.50 23.84 31.85
N LYS A 112 1.20 24.31 30.63
CA LYS A 112 1.47 23.60 29.39
C LYS A 112 2.94 23.84 29.05
N VAL A 113 3.83 23.11 29.72
CA VAL A 113 5.25 23.07 29.38
C VAL A 113 5.36 22.69 27.91
N GLU A 114 5.57 23.68 27.05
CA GLU A 114 6.41 23.85 25.85
C GLU A 114 6.81 22.64 24.95
N TRP A 115 6.49 21.40 25.30
CA TRP A 115 6.83 20.18 24.59
C TRP A 115 5.70 19.77 23.64
N ALA A 116 5.47 20.60 22.62
CA ALA A 116 4.82 20.30 21.33
C ALA A 116 4.32 21.63 20.75
N LYS A 117 5.27 22.44 20.25
CA LYS A 117 4.94 23.72 19.60
C LYS A 117 4.42 23.53 18.17
N GLY A 118 4.43 22.29 17.66
CA GLY A 118 3.91 21.90 16.34
C GLY A 118 2.82 20.83 16.46
N ASP A 119 1.88 20.85 15.52
CA ASP A 119 0.87 19.80 15.33
C ASP A 119 1.49 18.67 14.49
N GLY A 120 2.46 17.96 15.09
CA GLY A 120 3.20 16.88 14.45
C GLY A 120 2.35 15.83 13.73
N PRO A 121 1.23 15.32 14.29
CA PRO A 121 0.40 14.36 13.57
C PRO A 121 -0.26 14.97 12.32
N LYS A 122 -0.60 16.26 12.32
CA LYS A 122 -1.12 16.95 11.14
C LYS A 122 -0.03 17.14 10.08
N GLU A 123 1.16 17.58 10.47
CA GLU A 123 2.30 17.74 9.55
C GLU A 123 2.68 16.40 8.90
N ILE A 124 2.70 15.31 9.67
CA ILE A 124 2.95 13.95 9.16
C ILE A 124 1.87 13.53 8.16
N LYS A 125 0.60 13.87 8.43
CA LYS A 125 -0.49 13.60 7.50
C LYS A 125 -0.34 14.40 6.20
N GLU A 126 -0.07 15.70 6.29
CA GLU A 126 0.15 16.55 5.12
C GLU A 126 1.32 16.05 4.26
N LEU A 127 2.44 15.71 4.89
CA LEU A 127 3.60 15.16 4.19
C LEU A 127 3.31 13.79 3.55
N ARG A 128 2.46 12.97 4.18
CA ARG A 128 1.98 11.70 3.58
C ARG A 128 1.17 11.95 2.30
N GLU A 129 0.27 12.93 2.31
CA GLU A 129 -0.50 13.27 1.11
C GLU A 129 0.41 13.80 -0.01
N ILE A 130 1.37 14.67 0.32
CA ILE A 130 2.37 15.17 -0.64
C ILE A 130 3.17 14.02 -1.25
N LEU A 131 3.67 13.10 -0.41
CA LEU A 131 4.41 11.92 -0.88
C LEU A 131 3.55 11.06 -1.82
N LEU A 132 2.29 10.86 -1.45
CA LEU A 132 1.36 10.04 -2.21
C LEU A 132 1.11 10.65 -3.61
N ASP A 133 0.91 11.95 -3.69
CA ASP A 133 0.69 12.65 -4.96
C ASP A 133 1.95 12.67 -5.84
N GLU A 134 3.13 12.94 -5.27
CA GLU A 134 4.38 12.88 -6.01
C GLU A 134 4.68 11.45 -6.51
N THR A 135 4.39 10.44 -5.68
CA THR A 135 4.57 9.02 -6.03
C THR A 135 3.64 8.61 -7.17
N ARG A 136 2.36 9.03 -7.14
CA ARG A 136 1.39 8.79 -8.21
C ARG A 136 1.80 9.48 -9.51
N ASN A 137 2.17 10.75 -9.44
CA ASN A 137 2.55 11.55 -10.60
C ASN A 137 3.81 11.01 -11.26
N TRP A 138 4.81 10.63 -10.46
CA TRP A 138 6.00 9.94 -10.95
C TRP A 138 5.63 8.62 -11.65
N PHE A 139 4.78 7.80 -11.03
CA PHE A 139 4.44 6.50 -11.58
C PHE A 139 3.68 6.59 -12.89
N LEU A 140 2.78 7.57 -13.06
CA LEU A 140 2.10 7.80 -14.33
C LEU A 140 3.10 8.07 -15.47
N LYS A 141 4.08 8.94 -15.23
CA LYS A 141 5.14 9.25 -16.21
C LYS A 141 6.02 8.04 -16.49
N PHE A 142 6.39 7.30 -15.44
CA PHE A 142 7.17 6.08 -15.56
C PHE A 142 6.41 5.02 -16.37
N LEU A 143 5.13 4.80 -16.07
CA LEU A 143 4.28 3.83 -16.76
C LEU A 143 4.09 4.23 -18.23
N GLU A 144 3.96 5.52 -18.52
CA GLU A 144 3.93 6.01 -19.91
C GLU A 144 5.18 5.58 -20.68
N ALA A 145 6.37 5.89 -20.14
CA ALA A 145 7.64 5.53 -20.76
C ALA A 145 7.84 4.00 -20.83
N ALA A 146 7.38 3.25 -19.82
CA ALA A 146 7.45 1.80 -19.80
C ALA A 146 6.54 1.17 -20.87
N LEU A 147 5.34 1.69 -21.07
CA LEU A 147 4.43 1.25 -22.13
C LEU A 147 4.98 1.56 -23.52
N ASP A 148 5.70 2.68 -23.65
CA ASP A 148 6.32 3.05 -24.91
C ASP A 148 7.58 2.20 -25.23
N ALA A 149 8.35 1.76 -24.23
CA ALA A 149 9.63 1.08 -24.43
C ALA A 149 9.72 -0.38 -23.92
N GLY A 150 9.26 -0.65 -22.69
CA GLY A 150 9.52 -1.89 -21.95
C GLY A 150 8.54 -3.03 -22.20
N PHE A 151 7.36 -2.76 -22.76
CA PHE A 151 6.38 -3.79 -23.10
C PHE A 151 6.34 -4.16 -24.59
N GLN A 152 7.22 -3.59 -25.42
CA GLN A 152 7.28 -3.97 -26.83
C GLN A 152 7.63 -5.45 -26.97
N ILE A 153 6.87 -6.16 -27.81
CA ILE A 153 7.26 -7.45 -28.36
C ILE A 153 8.43 -7.15 -29.29
N GLY A 154 9.66 -7.26 -28.78
CA GLY A 154 10.83 -7.21 -29.63
C GLY A 154 10.64 -8.23 -30.76
N PRO A 155 10.99 -7.91 -32.01
CA PRO A 155 10.96 -8.88 -33.09
C PRO A 155 11.86 -10.05 -32.68
N GLN A 156 11.25 -11.17 -32.33
CA GLN A 156 11.94 -12.39 -31.98
C GLN A 156 12.82 -12.79 -33.17
N GLU A 157 14.12 -12.52 -33.04
CA GLU A 157 15.25 -13.21 -33.67
C GLU A 157 14.95 -13.89 -35.01
N LYS A 158 14.71 -13.10 -36.07
CA LYS A 158 15.17 -13.58 -37.38
C LYS A 158 16.69 -13.51 -37.37
N LYS A 159 17.33 -14.67 -37.12
CA LYS A 159 18.63 -15.14 -37.65
C LYS A 159 19.60 -15.62 -36.56
N GLY A 160 19.66 -16.95 -36.39
CA GLY A 160 20.68 -17.62 -35.58
C GLY A 160 20.59 -19.13 -35.70
N LYS A 161 21.00 -19.69 -36.84
CA LYS A 161 21.22 -21.13 -37.02
C LYS A 161 22.34 -21.56 -36.06
N GLY A 162 22.02 -22.25 -34.97
CA GLY A 162 23.03 -22.84 -34.10
C GLY A 162 22.53 -23.33 -32.74
N THR A 163 22.28 -24.64 -32.66
CA THR A 163 22.61 -25.52 -31.53
C THR A 163 21.90 -25.31 -30.17
N ALA A 164 20.95 -26.22 -29.92
CA ALA A 164 20.65 -26.90 -28.64
C ALA A 164 21.02 -26.16 -27.33
N GLY A 165 20.07 -25.34 -26.86
CA GLY A 165 19.90 -24.99 -25.45
C GLY A 165 18.44 -24.63 -25.24
N ARG A 166 17.66 -25.50 -24.59
CA ARG A 166 16.25 -25.24 -24.28
C ARG A 166 16.17 -24.08 -23.28
N THR A 167 15.90 -22.87 -23.76
CA THR A 167 15.43 -21.77 -22.93
C THR A 167 13.90 -21.86 -22.84
N MET A 168 13.39 -22.63 -21.87
CA MET A 168 12.00 -22.51 -21.41
C MET A 168 11.87 -21.21 -20.61
N GLU A 169 11.83 -20.05 -21.26
CA GLU A 169 11.57 -18.75 -20.60
C GLU A 169 10.71 -17.72 -21.41
N PRO A 170 10.16 -17.98 -22.62
CA PRO A 170 9.27 -16.99 -23.23
C PRO A 170 7.88 -16.94 -22.56
N ASP A 171 7.30 -18.08 -22.18
CA ASP A 171 5.94 -18.15 -21.62
C ASP A 171 5.84 -17.51 -20.23
N ASN A 172 6.87 -17.68 -19.39
CA ASN A 172 6.93 -17.08 -18.06
C ASN A 172 7.03 -15.55 -18.16
N HIS A 173 7.85 -15.03 -19.07
CA HIS A 173 8.01 -13.60 -19.26
C HIS A 173 6.74 -12.93 -19.80
N ILE A 174 6.01 -13.58 -20.72
CA ILE A 174 4.71 -13.12 -21.21
C ILE A 174 3.70 -13.09 -20.06
N ALA A 175 3.60 -14.17 -19.27
CA ALA A 175 2.70 -14.22 -18.13
C ALA A 175 2.99 -13.11 -17.10
N VAL A 176 4.27 -12.85 -16.82
CA VAL A 176 4.70 -11.75 -15.95
C VAL A 176 4.31 -10.39 -16.54
N LYS A 177 4.57 -10.13 -17.83
CA LYS A 177 4.14 -8.89 -18.50
C LYS A 177 2.62 -8.68 -18.41
N LEU A 178 1.84 -9.70 -18.75
CA LEU A 178 0.38 -9.66 -18.68
C LEU A 178 -0.12 -9.41 -17.26
N SER A 179 0.48 -10.07 -16.26
CA SER A 179 0.13 -9.86 -14.85
C SER A 179 0.37 -8.41 -14.41
N GLN A 180 1.45 -7.79 -14.90
CA GLN A 180 1.80 -6.42 -14.57
C GLN A 180 0.94 -5.39 -15.30
N LEU A 181 0.63 -5.62 -16.58
CA LEU A 181 -0.31 -4.79 -17.32
C LEU A 181 -1.70 -4.82 -16.67
N LYS A 182 -2.13 -5.99 -16.18
CA LYS A 182 -3.36 -6.13 -15.40
C LYS A 182 -3.30 -5.31 -14.10
N LEU A 183 -2.24 -5.45 -13.31
CA LEU A 183 -2.06 -4.68 -12.07
C LEU A 183 -2.04 -3.17 -12.32
N ALA A 184 -1.35 -2.72 -13.38
CA ALA A 184 -1.34 -1.32 -13.80
C ALA A 184 -2.74 -0.84 -14.17
N ASN A 185 -3.51 -1.63 -14.92
CA ASN A 185 -4.89 -1.29 -15.27
C ASN A 185 -5.80 -1.18 -14.03
N GLU A 186 -5.74 -2.16 -13.12
CA GLU A 186 -6.52 -2.14 -11.87
C GLU A 186 -6.17 -0.92 -11.01
N TRP A 187 -4.89 -0.57 -10.96
CA TRP A 187 -4.44 0.62 -10.25
C TRP A 187 -4.94 1.91 -10.89
N LEU A 188 -4.90 2.04 -12.23
CA LEU A 188 -5.47 3.20 -12.94
C LEU A 188 -6.98 3.34 -12.70
N ASP A 189 -7.70 2.22 -12.63
CA ASP A 189 -9.13 2.21 -12.31
C ASP A 189 -9.41 2.64 -10.86
N LYS A 190 -8.60 2.17 -9.89
CA LYS A 190 -8.65 2.63 -8.49
C LYS A 190 -8.33 4.13 -8.40
N LEU A 191 -7.29 4.59 -9.11
CA LEU A 191 -6.87 5.99 -9.12
C LEU A 191 -7.99 6.90 -9.62
N ARG A 192 -8.64 6.55 -10.74
CA ARG A 192 -9.78 7.29 -11.29
C ARG A 192 -10.94 7.37 -10.30
N SER A 193 -11.17 6.31 -9.54
CA SER A 193 -12.23 6.25 -8.53
C SER A 193 -11.94 7.11 -7.29
N THR A 194 -10.67 7.36 -6.99
CA THR A 194 -10.23 8.15 -5.82
C THR A 194 -10.07 9.64 -6.09
N MET A 195 -9.97 10.05 -7.35
CA MET A 195 -9.71 11.44 -7.71
C MET A 195 -11.00 12.28 -7.68
N SER A 196 -10.95 13.42 -6.99
CA SER A 196 -12.00 14.44 -7.03
C SER A 196 -12.06 15.13 -8.40
N SER A 197 -13.19 15.79 -8.69
CA SER A 197 -13.46 16.45 -9.97
C SER A 197 -12.40 17.49 -10.39
N ASP A 198 -11.58 17.99 -9.47
CA ASP A 198 -10.58 19.02 -9.73
C ASP A 198 -9.33 18.48 -10.45
N ASN A 199 -9.10 17.16 -10.45
CA ASN A 199 -7.91 16.53 -11.02
C ASN A 199 -8.10 16.07 -12.48
N ASN A 200 -8.74 16.91 -13.30
CA ASN A 200 -9.08 16.57 -14.69
C ASN A 200 -7.85 16.13 -15.53
N GLY A 201 -6.70 16.80 -15.37
CA GLY A 201 -5.47 16.45 -16.11
C GLY A 201 -4.89 15.07 -15.76
N LEU A 202 -4.99 14.66 -14.49
CA LEU A 202 -4.50 13.36 -14.03
C LEU A 202 -5.44 12.23 -14.45
N VAL A 203 -6.75 12.49 -14.45
CA VAL A 203 -7.78 11.58 -14.98
C VAL A 203 -7.58 11.33 -16.48
N GLN A 204 -7.34 12.38 -17.28
CA GLN A 204 -7.06 12.24 -18.71
C GLN A 204 -5.77 11.44 -18.97
N THR A 205 -4.73 11.67 -18.17
CA THR A 205 -3.48 10.90 -18.26
C THR A 205 -3.72 9.43 -17.92
N ALA A 206 -4.50 9.14 -16.88
CA ALA A 206 -4.86 7.77 -16.53
C ALA A 206 -5.66 7.06 -17.63
N GLU A 207 -6.60 7.76 -18.28
CA GLU A 207 -7.36 7.23 -19.41
C GLU A 207 -6.49 6.96 -20.64
N ARG A 208 -5.60 7.90 -20.98
CA ARG A 208 -4.60 7.71 -22.05
C ARG A 208 -3.72 6.49 -21.78
N LEU A 209 -3.24 6.31 -20.55
CA LEU A 209 -2.44 5.15 -20.17
C LEU A 209 -3.23 3.86 -20.23
N LYS A 210 -4.50 3.87 -19.84
CA LYS A 210 -5.39 2.72 -19.96
C LYS A 210 -5.56 2.27 -21.42
N GLN A 211 -5.71 3.22 -22.35
CA GLN A 211 -5.71 2.92 -23.78
C GLN A 211 -4.39 2.31 -24.25
N LYS A 212 -3.24 2.83 -23.80
CA LYS A 212 -1.92 2.25 -24.10
C LYS A 212 -1.76 0.82 -23.56
N VAL A 213 -2.25 0.55 -22.35
CA VAL A 213 -2.26 -0.80 -21.77
C VAL A 213 -3.07 -1.75 -22.65
N TYR A 214 -4.28 -1.36 -23.08
CA TYR A 214 -5.08 -2.20 -23.98
C TYR A 214 -4.44 -2.42 -25.34
N ALA A 215 -3.81 -1.39 -25.91
CA ALA A 215 -3.06 -1.53 -27.17
C ALA A 215 -1.94 -2.56 -27.02
N CYS A 216 -1.16 -2.49 -25.92
CA CYS A 216 -0.11 -3.44 -25.65
C CYS A 216 -0.63 -4.88 -25.47
N LEU A 217 -1.74 -5.05 -24.74
CA LEU A 217 -2.40 -6.36 -24.59
C LEU A 217 -2.87 -6.92 -25.93
N LEU A 218 -3.45 -6.08 -26.79
CA LEU A 218 -3.91 -6.50 -28.12
C LEU A 218 -2.74 -6.92 -29.01
N CYS A 219 -1.63 -6.17 -29.00
CA CYS A 219 -0.41 -6.57 -29.73
C CYS A 219 0.11 -7.95 -29.30
N HIS A 220 0.01 -8.29 -28.01
CA HIS A 220 0.38 -9.62 -27.51
C HIS A 220 -0.57 -10.72 -28.02
N VAL A 221 -1.87 -10.44 -28.05
CA VAL A 221 -2.88 -11.38 -28.58
C VAL A 221 -2.70 -11.59 -30.08
N ASP A 222 -2.50 -10.52 -30.86
CA ASP A 222 -2.26 -10.59 -32.30
C ASP A 222 -0.99 -11.38 -32.62
N SER A 223 0.09 -11.15 -31.86
CA SER A 223 1.35 -11.90 -32.03
C SER A 223 1.17 -13.39 -31.72
N ALA A 224 0.38 -13.72 -30.70
CA ALA A 224 0.05 -15.12 -30.37
C ALA A 224 -0.81 -15.76 -31.46
N ALA A 225 -1.80 -15.04 -31.99
CA ALA A 225 -2.65 -15.49 -33.10
C ALA A 225 -1.83 -15.76 -34.36
N SER A 226 -0.97 -14.81 -34.76
CA SER A 226 -0.07 -14.99 -35.92
C SER A 226 0.91 -16.15 -35.73
N ALA A 227 1.42 -16.38 -34.51
CA ALA A 227 2.32 -17.51 -34.25
C ALA A 227 1.61 -18.87 -34.40
N LEU A 228 0.31 -18.94 -34.09
CA LEU A 228 -0.51 -20.15 -34.26
C LEU A 228 -0.87 -20.38 -35.73
N GLU A 229 -1.26 -19.34 -36.47
CA GLU A 229 -1.60 -19.41 -37.90
C GLU A 229 -0.40 -19.92 -38.72
N ASN A 230 0.79 -19.36 -38.48
CA ASN A 230 2.05 -19.81 -39.11
C ASN A 230 2.44 -21.27 -38.81
N ARG A 231 1.89 -21.88 -37.75
CA ARG A 231 2.07 -23.31 -37.46
C ARG A 231 1.04 -24.18 -38.16
N SER A 232 -0.18 -23.66 -38.35
CA SER A 232 -1.26 -24.37 -39.06
C SER A 232 -0.97 -24.49 -40.56
N ASP A 233 -0.35 -23.47 -41.18
CA ASP A 233 0.00 -23.47 -42.62
C ASP A 233 1.15 -24.43 -43.00
N ARG A 234 1.79 -25.06 -42.02
CA ARG A 234 2.92 -26.01 -42.23
C ARG A 234 2.52 -27.48 -42.12
N ILE A 235 1.23 -27.76 -41.88
CA ILE A 235 0.66 -29.11 -41.76
C ILE A 235 -0.17 -29.37 -43.03
#